data_AF-A0A8E6JHP2-F1
#
_entry.id   AF-A0A8E6JHP2-F1
#
_cell.length_a   1.000
_cell.length_b   1.000
_cell.length_c   1.000
_cell.angle_alpha   90.00
_cell.angle_beta   90.00
_cell.angle_gamma   90.00
#
_symmetry.space_group_name_H-M   'P 1'
#
loop_
_entity.id
_entity.type
_entity.pdbx_description
1 polymer ?
#
loop_
_entity_poly.entity_id
_entity_poly.type
_entity_poly.pdbx_seq_one_letter_code
_entity_poly.pdbx_strand_id
1 'polypeptide(L)'
;MLNIQNYSASPHPGIVAERPQTPSASEHVETAVVPSTTEHRGTDIISLSQAATKIHQAQQTLQSTPPISEENNDERTLARQQLTSSLNALAKSGVSLSAEQNENLRSAFSAPTSALFSASPMAQPRTTISDAEIWDMVSQNISAIGDSYLGVYENVVAVYTDFYQAFSDILSKMGGWLLPGKDGNTVKLDVTSLKNDLNSLVNKYNQINSNTVLFPAQSGSGVKVATEAEARQWLSELNLPNSCLKSYGSGYVVTVDLTPLQKMVQDIDGLGAPGKDSKLEMDNAKYQAWQSGFKAQEENMKTTLQTLTQKYSNANSLYDNLVKVLSSTISSSLETAKSFLQG
;
A
#
# COMPACT_ATOMS: atom_id res chain seq x y z
N MET A 1 -64.95 48.97 40.55
CA MET A 1 -64.58 50.28 39.98
C MET A 1 -65.13 50.33 38.58
N LEU A 2 -66.11 51.22 38.37
CA LEU A 2 -66.78 51.48 37.10
C LEU A 2 -65.84 52.22 36.14
N ASN A 3 -65.94 51.95 34.84
CA ASN A 3 -66.36 53.01 33.93
C ASN A 3 -67.03 52.43 32.68
N ILE A 4 -68.28 52.83 32.50
CA ILE A 4 -69.17 52.59 31.36
C ILE A 4 -69.20 53.90 30.59
N GLN A 5 -69.16 53.86 29.25
CA GLN A 5 -69.96 54.78 28.44
C GLN A 5 -70.29 54.17 27.07
N ASN A 6 -71.58 53.85 26.92
CA ASN A 6 -72.32 53.55 25.69
C ASN A 6 -72.63 54.83 24.90
N TYR A 7 -72.97 54.69 23.62
CA TYR A 7 -74.14 55.27 22.90
C TYR A 7 -73.95 54.95 21.40
N SER A 8 -74.61 53.93 20.81
CA SER A 8 -75.97 53.90 20.21
C SER A 8 -76.23 54.84 19.03
N ALA A 9 -76.49 54.29 17.83
CA ALA A 9 -77.70 54.54 17.02
C ALA A 9 -77.72 53.68 15.73
N SER A 10 -78.89 53.07 15.48
CA SER A 10 -79.29 52.07 14.47
C SER A 10 -79.80 52.72 13.15
N PRO A 11 -80.69 52.11 12.31
CA PRO A 11 -80.71 50.80 11.61
C PRO A 11 -81.08 50.89 10.08
N HIS A 12 -81.14 49.71 9.41
CA HIS A 12 -82.18 49.29 8.43
C HIS A 12 -81.94 49.43 6.89
N PRO A 13 -82.67 48.69 6.01
CA PRO A 13 -82.13 47.54 5.24
C PRO A 13 -82.45 47.55 3.72
N GLY A 14 -81.98 46.55 2.95
CA GLY A 14 -82.45 46.25 1.58
C GLY A 14 -81.81 44.96 1.05
N ILE A 15 -82.51 43.82 0.95
CA ILE A 15 -83.33 43.32 -0.19
C ILE A 15 -82.46 43.02 -1.43
N VAL A 16 -82.54 41.92 -2.20
CA VAL A 16 -83.13 40.57 -2.17
C VAL A 16 -82.37 39.80 -3.27
N ALA A 17 -82.25 38.48 -3.07
CA ALA A 17 -81.92 37.39 -3.98
C ALA A 17 -81.68 37.63 -5.49
N GLU A 18 -80.65 36.97 -6.01
CA GLU A 18 -80.75 36.13 -7.22
C GLU A 18 -79.61 35.08 -7.28
N ARG A 19 -80.00 33.82 -7.44
CA ARG A 19 -79.22 32.66 -7.94
C ARG A 19 -80.14 32.00 -8.98
N PRO A 20 -79.69 31.17 -9.94
CA PRO A 20 -78.33 30.67 -10.20
C PRO A 20 -77.91 30.60 -11.69
N GLN A 21 -76.62 30.65 -12.00
CA GLN A 21 -76.05 29.95 -13.18
C GLN A 21 -74.61 29.52 -12.92
N THR A 22 -74.35 28.21 -12.97
CA THR A 22 -73.02 27.59 -13.16
C THR A 22 -72.56 27.78 -14.61
N PRO A 23 -71.25 27.94 -14.88
CA PRO A 23 -70.46 26.75 -15.27
C PRO A 23 -68.97 26.72 -14.85
N SER A 24 -68.49 25.49 -14.72
CA SER A 24 -67.14 24.94 -14.99
C SER A 24 -65.84 25.54 -14.41
N ALA A 25 -65.20 24.68 -13.61
CA ALA A 25 -63.81 24.21 -13.71
C ALA A 25 -62.65 25.20 -13.49
N SER A 26 -61.94 25.03 -12.37
CA SER A 26 -60.62 24.39 -12.34
C SER A 26 -60.12 24.30 -10.89
N GLU A 27 -60.05 23.08 -10.36
CA GLU A 27 -59.27 22.77 -9.16
C GLU A 27 -57.79 22.84 -9.53
N HIS A 28 -57.07 23.81 -8.95
CA HIS A 28 -55.61 23.76 -8.92
C HIS A 28 -55.18 22.66 -7.94
N VAL A 29 -54.92 21.47 -8.47
CA VAL A 29 -54.09 20.47 -7.80
C VAL A 29 -52.65 20.92 -7.97
N GLU A 30 -52.06 21.40 -6.88
CA GLU A 30 -50.62 21.60 -6.75
C GLU A 30 -49.96 20.22 -6.71
N THR A 31 -49.56 19.71 -7.88
CA THR A 31 -48.79 18.48 -7.99
C THR A 31 -47.41 18.75 -7.40
N ALA A 32 -47.22 18.40 -6.13
CA ALA A 32 -45.89 18.24 -5.57
C ALA A 32 -45.12 17.23 -6.45
N VAL A 33 -44.10 17.71 -7.15
CA VAL A 33 -43.17 16.86 -7.90
C VAL A 33 -42.41 16.02 -6.87
N VAL A 34 -42.87 14.80 -6.66
CA VAL A 34 -42.07 13.76 -6.01
C VAL A 34 -40.88 13.51 -6.94
N PRO A 35 -39.61 13.65 -6.49
CA PRO A 35 -38.48 13.26 -7.30
C PRO A 35 -38.64 11.79 -7.70
N SER A 36 -38.55 11.50 -8.99
CA SER A 36 -38.66 10.16 -9.55
C SER A 36 -37.58 9.26 -8.93
N THR A 37 -37.98 8.36 -8.03
CA THR A 37 -37.12 7.34 -7.40
C THR A 37 -36.41 6.45 -8.41
N THR A 38 -36.89 6.40 -9.65
CA THR A 38 -36.28 5.74 -10.82
C THR A 38 -35.06 6.46 -11.38
N GLU A 39 -34.97 7.80 -11.32
CA GLU A 39 -33.84 8.57 -11.87
C GLU A 39 -32.57 8.44 -11.03
N HIS A 40 -32.70 8.41 -9.70
CA HIS A 40 -31.56 8.23 -8.79
C HIS A 40 -30.95 6.82 -8.91
N ARG A 41 -31.78 5.79 -9.13
CA ARG A 41 -31.34 4.39 -9.22
C ARG A 41 -30.53 4.06 -10.47
N GLY A 42 -30.85 4.69 -11.61
CA GLY A 42 -30.01 4.59 -12.81
C GLY A 42 -28.61 5.13 -12.58
N THR A 43 -28.50 6.21 -11.80
CA THR A 43 -27.23 6.85 -11.44
C THR A 43 -26.42 5.97 -10.46
N ASP A 44 -27.07 5.30 -9.52
CA ASP A 44 -26.42 4.34 -8.61
C ASP A 44 -25.80 3.16 -9.36
N ILE A 45 -26.55 2.57 -10.30
CA ILE A 45 -26.08 1.43 -11.11
C ILE A 45 -24.85 1.83 -11.92
N ILE A 46 -24.85 3.01 -12.54
CA ILE A 46 -23.71 3.51 -13.31
C ILE A 46 -22.50 3.70 -12.39
N SER A 47 -22.69 4.36 -11.24
CA SER A 47 -21.61 4.65 -10.28
C SER A 47 -20.98 3.37 -9.72
N LEU A 48 -21.80 2.42 -9.27
CA LEU A 48 -21.37 1.11 -8.76
C LEU A 48 -20.68 0.27 -9.83
N SER A 49 -21.20 0.25 -11.07
CA SER A 49 -20.59 -0.50 -12.18
C SER A 49 -19.22 0.06 -12.55
N GLN A 50 -19.08 1.39 -12.64
CA GLN A 50 -17.80 2.04 -12.91
C GLN A 50 -16.77 1.75 -11.80
N ALA A 51 -17.18 1.81 -10.54
CA ALA A 51 -16.31 1.48 -9.41
C ALA A 51 -15.88 0.01 -9.45
N ALA A 52 -16.81 -0.93 -9.70
CA ALA A 52 -16.50 -2.35 -9.82
C ALA A 52 -15.47 -2.63 -10.92
N THR A 53 -15.62 -2.02 -12.10
CA THR A 53 -14.66 -2.19 -13.20
C THR A 53 -13.26 -1.70 -12.82
N LYS A 54 -13.15 -0.50 -12.24
CA LYS A 54 -11.84 0.07 -11.87
C LYS A 54 -11.18 -0.70 -10.72
N ILE A 55 -11.95 -1.15 -9.74
CA ILE A 55 -11.44 -1.99 -8.64
C ILE A 55 -10.93 -3.32 -9.19
N HIS A 56 -11.65 -3.94 -10.13
CA HIS A 56 -11.21 -5.19 -10.75
C HIS A 56 -9.93 -5.01 -11.57
N GLN A 57 -9.82 -3.94 -12.36
CA GLN A 57 -8.59 -3.61 -13.10
C GLN A 57 -7.40 -3.43 -12.16
N ALA A 58 -7.57 -2.65 -11.09
CA ALA A 58 -6.54 -2.45 -10.08
C ALA A 58 -6.12 -3.78 -9.42
N GLN A 59 -7.10 -4.62 -9.07
CA GLN A 59 -6.83 -5.95 -8.50
C GLN A 59 -6.02 -6.83 -9.44
N GLN A 60 -6.35 -6.86 -10.74
CA GLN A 60 -5.62 -7.65 -11.72
C GLN A 60 -4.15 -7.22 -11.78
N THR A 61 -3.87 -5.92 -11.93
CA THR A 61 -2.50 -5.39 -11.92
C THR A 61 -1.74 -5.77 -10.64
N LEU A 62 -2.36 -5.61 -9.47
CA LEU A 62 -1.73 -5.94 -8.19
C LEU A 62 -1.48 -7.46 -8.00
N GLN A 63 -2.14 -8.32 -8.77
CA GLN A 63 -1.92 -9.76 -8.72
C GLN A 63 -0.94 -10.26 -9.79
N SER A 64 -0.86 -9.59 -10.94
CA SER A 64 -0.01 -10.01 -12.05
C SER A 64 1.36 -9.34 -12.08
N THR A 65 1.49 -8.11 -11.55
CA THR A 65 2.72 -7.32 -11.65
C THR A 65 3.63 -7.57 -10.43
N PRO A 66 4.81 -8.17 -10.58
CA PRO A 66 5.73 -8.44 -9.46
C PRO A 66 6.52 -7.18 -9.05
N PRO A 67 6.82 -6.98 -7.75
CA PRO A 67 7.46 -5.75 -7.25
C PRO A 67 9.00 -5.81 -7.35
N ILE A 68 9.51 -6.07 -8.54
CA ILE A 68 10.94 -6.35 -8.78
C ILE A 68 11.69 -5.19 -9.43
N SER A 69 11.00 -4.10 -9.76
CA SER A 69 11.57 -2.91 -10.40
C SER A 69 10.78 -1.66 -10.02
N GLU A 70 11.40 -0.49 -10.22
CA GLU A 70 10.75 0.82 -10.06
C GLU A 70 9.51 0.93 -10.96
N GLU A 71 9.64 0.57 -12.23
CA GLU A 71 8.56 0.61 -13.23
C GLU A 71 7.34 -0.23 -12.82
N ASN A 72 7.58 -1.44 -12.32
CA ASN A 72 6.51 -2.32 -11.83
C ASN A 72 5.84 -1.74 -10.57
N ASN A 73 6.63 -1.13 -9.67
CA ASN A 73 6.11 -0.52 -8.45
C ASN A 73 5.30 0.75 -8.75
N ASP A 74 5.68 1.52 -9.77
CA ASP A 74 4.90 2.66 -10.27
C ASP A 74 3.55 2.19 -10.85
N GLU A 75 3.52 1.11 -11.63
CA GLU A 75 2.28 0.53 -12.16
C GLU A 75 1.35 0.08 -11.02
N ARG A 76 1.90 -0.60 -10.01
CA ARG A 76 1.15 -1.05 -8.82
C ARG A 76 0.64 0.11 -7.98
N THR A 77 1.44 1.17 -7.83
CA THR A 77 1.04 2.40 -7.16
C THR A 77 -0.11 3.09 -7.90
N LEU A 78 -0.02 3.19 -9.23
CA LEU A 78 -1.08 3.75 -10.07
C LEU A 78 -2.38 2.93 -9.95
N ALA A 79 -2.29 1.59 -9.91
CA ALA A 79 -3.44 0.72 -9.69
C ALA A 79 -4.15 1.04 -8.35
N ARG A 80 -3.40 1.23 -7.25
CA ARG A 80 -3.97 1.65 -5.96
C ARG A 80 -4.61 3.04 -6.01
N GLN A 81 -4.00 3.98 -6.73
CA GLN A 81 -4.56 5.33 -6.91
C GLN A 81 -5.88 5.30 -7.70
N GLN A 82 -5.98 4.45 -8.73
CA GLN A 82 -7.22 4.25 -9.49
C GLN A 82 -8.33 3.66 -8.61
N LEU A 83 -7.99 2.69 -7.77
CA LEU A 83 -8.92 2.12 -6.78
C LEU A 83 -9.43 3.20 -5.82
N THR A 84 -8.51 3.94 -5.19
CA THR A 84 -8.85 4.99 -4.22
C THR A 84 -9.72 6.09 -4.85
N SER A 85 -9.38 6.51 -6.08
CA SER A 85 -10.17 7.50 -6.82
C SER A 85 -11.59 7.03 -7.11
N SER A 86 -11.79 5.71 -7.27
CA SER A 86 -13.10 5.12 -7.48
C SER A 86 -13.95 5.13 -6.20
N LEU A 87 -13.33 4.87 -5.05
CA LEU A 87 -14.00 4.98 -3.74
C LEU A 87 -14.40 6.42 -3.43
N ASN A 88 -13.51 7.39 -3.71
CA ASN A 88 -13.82 8.81 -3.55
C ASN A 88 -14.96 9.28 -4.46
N ALA A 89 -15.14 8.65 -5.63
CA ALA A 89 -16.28 8.92 -6.51
C ALA A 89 -17.58 8.34 -5.94
N LEU A 90 -17.55 7.13 -5.37
CA LEU A 90 -18.69 6.52 -4.68
C LEU A 90 -19.15 7.33 -3.46
N ALA A 91 -18.20 7.87 -2.68
CA ALA A 91 -18.52 8.75 -1.55
C ALA A 91 -19.34 9.99 -1.97
N LYS A 92 -19.15 10.46 -3.21
CA LYS A 92 -19.83 11.64 -3.77
C LYS A 92 -21.10 11.30 -4.56
N SER A 93 -21.34 10.03 -4.88
CA SER A 93 -22.46 9.64 -5.75
C SER A 93 -23.79 9.46 -5.01
N GLY A 94 -23.78 9.47 -3.67
CA GLY A 94 -24.99 9.29 -2.87
C GLY A 94 -25.49 7.84 -2.79
N VAL A 95 -24.65 6.88 -3.19
CA VAL A 95 -24.98 5.45 -3.15
C VAL A 95 -25.17 5.01 -1.70
N SER A 96 -26.35 4.48 -1.39
CA SER A 96 -26.69 4.01 -0.05
C SER A 96 -26.16 2.60 0.23
N LEU A 97 -25.81 2.34 1.49
CA LEU A 97 -25.39 1.04 2.00
C LEU A 97 -26.42 0.48 3.00
N SER A 98 -26.58 -0.83 3.03
CA SER A 98 -27.36 -1.48 4.09
C SER A 98 -26.61 -1.44 5.42
N ALA A 99 -27.32 -1.61 6.55
CA ALA A 99 -26.70 -1.66 7.87
C ALA A 99 -25.65 -2.79 7.99
N GLU A 100 -25.91 -3.94 7.36
CA GLU A 100 -24.97 -5.07 7.31
C GLU A 100 -23.73 -4.74 6.48
N GLN A 101 -23.89 -4.11 5.31
CA GLN A 101 -22.77 -3.67 4.49
C GLN A 101 -21.90 -2.65 5.21
N ASN A 102 -22.52 -1.71 5.93
CA ASN A 102 -21.83 -0.71 6.74
C ASN A 102 -21.00 -1.35 7.86
N GLU A 103 -21.55 -2.32 8.59
CA GLU A 103 -20.83 -3.03 9.64
C GLU A 103 -19.65 -3.84 9.07
N ASN A 104 -19.87 -4.54 7.96
CA ASN A 104 -18.84 -5.32 7.29
C ASN A 104 -17.65 -4.46 6.84
N LEU A 105 -17.92 -3.27 6.27
CA LEU A 105 -16.87 -2.33 5.88
C LEU A 105 -16.12 -1.76 7.09
N ARG A 106 -16.81 -1.34 8.15
CA ARG A 106 -16.15 -0.84 9.37
C ARG A 106 -15.24 -1.88 10.01
N SER A 107 -15.72 -3.12 10.08
CA SER A 107 -14.96 -4.23 10.65
C SER A 107 -13.72 -4.55 9.81
N ALA A 108 -13.89 -4.75 8.50
CA ALA A 108 -12.80 -5.14 7.61
C ALA A 108 -11.71 -4.06 7.46
N PHE A 109 -12.09 -2.78 7.47
CA PHE A 109 -11.17 -1.66 7.27
C PHE A 109 -10.65 -1.05 8.58
N SER A 110 -10.84 -1.72 9.72
CA SER A 110 -10.23 -1.30 10.97
C SER A 110 -8.73 -1.65 10.99
N ALA A 111 -7.86 -0.64 10.85
CA ALA A 111 -6.41 -0.82 10.89
C ALA A 111 -5.83 -0.40 12.26
N PRO A 112 -4.85 -1.13 12.81
CA PRO A 112 -4.16 -0.72 14.04
C PRO A 112 -3.43 0.61 13.85
N THR A 113 -3.51 1.51 14.84
CA THR A 113 -2.76 2.78 14.83
C THR A 113 -1.27 2.49 15.11
N SER A 114 -0.47 2.40 14.05
CA SER A 114 1.00 2.25 14.10
C SER A 114 1.64 2.87 12.86
N ALA A 115 2.96 3.13 12.87
CA ALA A 115 3.63 3.72 11.71
C ALA A 115 3.63 2.80 10.47
N LEU A 116 3.39 1.49 10.65
CA LEU A 116 3.24 0.55 9.56
C LEU A 116 1.98 0.84 8.72
N PHE A 117 0.92 1.35 9.35
CA PHE A 117 -0.38 1.54 8.70
C PHE A 117 -0.81 2.99 8.61
N SER A 118 -0.15 3.92 9.33
CA SER A 118 -0.41 5.37 9.35
C SER A 118 -1.90 5.75 9.25
N ALA A 119 -2.78 5.01 9.93
CA ALA A 119 -4.17 5.38 10.03
C ALA A 119 -4.25 6.55 11.01
N SER A 120 -4.87 7.66 10.61
CA SER A 120 -5.29 8.69 11.56
C SER A 120 -6.06 8.02 12.70
N PRO A 121 -5.93 8.50 13.97
CA PRO A 121 -6.71 7.94 15.07
C PRO A 121 -8.17 7.93 14.63
N MET A 122 -8.75 6.73 14.52
CA MET A 122 -10.16 6.59 14.18
C MET A 122 -10.92 7.54 15.09
N ALA A 123 -11.66 8.48 14.49
CA ALA A 123 -12.63 9.25 15.24
C ALA A 123 -13.47 8.22 16.01
N GLN A 124 -13.60 8.44 17.33
CA GLN A 124 -14.33 7.53 18.23
C GLN A 124 -15.61 7.01 17.58
N PRO A 125 -16.01 5.76 17.86
CA PRO A 125 -17.17 5.14 17.22
C PRO A 125 -18.40 6.06 17.37
N ARG A 126 -18.69 6.84 16.32
CA ARG A 126 -19.92 7.60 16.21
C ARG A 126 -20.99 6.57 15.92
N THR A 127 -22.04 6.56 16.73
CA THR A 127 -23.17 5.63 16.62
C THR A 127 -23.92 5.76 15.30
N THR A 128 -23.73 6.86 14.57
CA THR A 128 -24.26 7.10 13.22
C THR A 128 -23.23 7.86 12.39
N ILE A 129 -22.70 7.23 11.34
CA ILE A 129 -21.99 7.90 10.24
C ILE A 129 -22.74 7.63 8.94
N SER A 130 -22.77 8.62 8.06
CA SER A 130 -23.39 8.54 6.75
C SER A 130 -22.66 7.56 5.82
N ASP A 131 -23.34 7.03 4.80
CA ASP A 131 -22.72 6.11 3.83
C ASP A 131 -21.56 6.78 3.06
N ALA A 132 -21.63 8.10 2.83
CA ALA A 132 -20.53 8.87 2.28
C ALA A 132 -19.30 8.85 3.22
N GLU A 133 -19.49 9.07 4.53
CA GLU A 133 -18.41 8.98 5.52
C GLU A 133 -17.84 7.54 5.62
N ILE A 134 -18.64 6.50 5.37
CA ILE A 134 -18.16 5.11 5.29
C ILE A 134 -17.22 4.93 4.11
N TRP A 135 -17.61 5.39 2.91
CA TRP A 135 -16.76 5.29 1.72
C TRP A 135 -15.45 6.08 1.88
N ASP A 136 -15.52 7.27 2.49
CA ASP A 136 -14.33 8.06 2.81
C ASP A 136 -13.41 7.35 3.82
N MET A 137 -13.96 6.76 4.88
CA MET A 137 -13.19 5.97 5.85
C MET A 137 -12.51 4.77 5.19
N VAL A 138 -13.24 4.02 4.36
CA VAL A 138 -12.71 2.89 3.60
C VAL A 138 -11.58 3.34 2.68
N SER A 139 -11.78 4.44 1.95
CA SER A 139 -10.77 5.04 1.07
C SER A 139 -9.50 5.40 1.83
N GLN A 140 -9.63 6.13 2.95
CA GLN A 140 -8.49 6.52 3.79
C GLN A 140 -7.73 5.30 4.32
N ASN A 141 -8.42 4.30 4.85
CA ASN A 141 -7.78 3.15 5.48
C ASN A 141 -7.11 2.24 4.44
N ILE A 142 -7.74 2.00 3.29
CA ILE A 142 -7.12 1.20 2.23
C ILE A 142 -5.94 1.92 1.59
N SER A 143 -6.00 3.24 1.40
CA SER A 143 -4.84 4.02 0.94
C SER A 143 -3.70 3.97 1.94
N ALA A 144 -3.99 4.11 3.25
CA ALA A 144 -2.96 4.08 4.28
C ALA A 144 -2.24 2.71 4.32
N ILE A 145 -2.98 1.60 4.23
CA ILE A 145 -2.40 0.25 4.09
C ILE A 145 -1.64 0.10 2.76
N GLY A 146 -2.20 0.61 1.67
CA GLY A 146 -1.60 0.56 0.34
C GLY A 146 -0.26 1.27 0.25
N ASP A 147 -0.17 2.49 0.79
CA ASP A 147 1.00 3.35 0.63
C ASP A 147 2.01 3.16 1.77
N SER A 148 1.54 3.04 3.01
CA SER A 148 2.42 2.96 4.18
C SER A 148 2.89 1.56 4.49
N TYR A 149 2.17 0.51 4.05
CA TYR A 149 2.53 -0.89 4.33
C TYR A 149 2.93 -1.64 3.05
N LEU A 150 1.99 -1.82 2.12
CA LEU A 150 2.24 -2.57 0.88
C LEU A 150 3.30 -1.89 0.01
N GLY A 151 3.20 -0.57 -0.19
CA GLY A 151 4.16 0.21 -0.97
C GLY A 151 5.59 0.16 -0.42
N VAL A 152 5.76 0.09 0.90
CA VAL A 152 7.08 -0.10 1.51
C VAL A 152 7.62 -1.50 1.20
N TYR A 153 6.80 -2.54 1.32
CA TYR A 153 7.21 -3.90 0.96
C TYR A 153 7.55 -4.05 -0.53
N GLU A 154 6.84 -3.35 -1.41
CA GLU A 154 7.16 -3.29 -2.84
C GLU A 154 8.54 -2.69 -3.10
N ASN A 155 8.87 -1.58 -2.43
CA ASN A 155 10.20 -0.98 -2.46
C ASN A 155 11.28 -1.92 -1.91
N VAL A 156 11.01 -2.58 -0.78
CA VAL A 156 11.93 -3.54 -0.15
C VAL A 156 12.30 -4.65 -1.14
N VAL A 157 11.32 -5.28 -1.79
CA VAL A 157 11.59 -6.39 -2.72
C VAL A 157 12.38 -5.93 -3.94
N ALA A 158 12.04 -4.78 -4.54
CA ALA A 158 12.77 -4.25 -5.69
C ALA A 158 14.25 -3.99 -5.35
N VAL A 159 14.51 -3.24 -4.27
CA VAL A 159 15.88 -2.91 -3.84
C VAL A 159 16.69 -4.15 -3.48
N TYR A 160 16.10 -5.11 -2.74
CA TYR A 160 16.81 -6.33 -2.36
C TYR A 160 17.04 -7.28 -3.54
N THR A 161 16.16 -7.27 -4.55
CA THR A 161 16.34 -8.05 -5.78
C THR A 161 17.55 -7.54 -6.56
N ASP A 162 17.66 -6.23 -6.76
CA ASP A 162 18.81 -5.61 -7.44
C ASP A 162 20.12 -5.78 -6.66
N PHE A 163 20.05 -5.74 -5.33
CA PHE A 163 21.19 -6.08 -4.47
C PHE A 163 21.66 -7.51 -4.68
N TYR A 164 20.74 -8.46 -4.61
CA TYR A 164 21.07 -9.87 -4.76
C TYR A 164 21.54 -10.22 -6.18
N GLN A 165 21.01 -9.54 -7.20
CA GLN A 165 21.49 -9.66 -8.58
C GLN A 165 22.95 -9.17 -8.68
N ALA A 166 23.27 -7.99 -8.12
CA ALA A 166 24.63 -7.48 -8.12
C ALA A 166 25.62 -8.41 -7.37
N PHE A 167 25.16 -9.09 -6.32
CA PHE A 167 25.93 -10.14 -5.66
C PHE A 167 26.10 -11.40 -6.54
N SER A 168 25.04 -11.83 -7.21
CA SER A 168 25.05 -12.97 -8.14
C SER A 168 26.01 -12.75 -9.32
N ASP A 169 26.13 -11.51 -9.79
CA ASP A 169 27.09 -11.13 -10.82
C ASP A 169 28.54 -11.34 -10.35
N ILE A 170 28.83 -11.17 -9.05
CA ILE A 170 30.15 -11.46 -8.48
C ILE A 170 30.38 -12.98 -8.44
N LEU A 171 29.38 -13.76 -8.02
CA LEU A 171 29.47 -15.22 -8.00
C LEU A 171 29.81 -15.79 -9.39
N SER A 172 29.25 -15.20 -10.44
CA SER A 172 29.53 -15.62 -11.83
C SER A 172 31.01 -15.53 -12.22
N LYS A 173 31.78 -14.65 -11.56
CA LYS A 173 33.22 -14.44 -11.82
C LYS A 173 34.11 -15.41 -11.04
N MET A 174 33.58 -16.08 -10.00
CA MET A 174 34.38 -16.93 -9.10
C MET A 174 35.08 -18.08 -9.81
N GLY A 175 34.47 -18.64 -10.86
CA GLY A 175 35.12 -19.68 -11.67
C GLY A 175 36.42 -19.21 -12.31
N GLY A 176 36.50 -17.94 -12.72
CA GLY A 176 37.72 -17.34 -13.28
C GLY A 176 38.77 -16.94 -12.24
N TRP A 177 38.37 -16.82 -10.97
CA TRP A 177 39.27 -16.50 -9.86
C TRP A 177 39.85 -17.74 -9.17
N LEU A 178 39.36 -18.94 -9.50
CA LEU A 178 39.91 -20.20 -9.02
C LEU A 178 40.81 -20.83 -10.09
N LEU A 179 42.11 -20.83 -9.83
CA LEU A 179 43.12 -21.34 -10.74
C LEU A 179 43.72 -22.66 -10.22
N PRO A 180 44.26 -23.51 -11.11
CA PRO A 180 45.07 -24.65 -10.70
C PRO A 180 46.26 -24.21 -9.83
N GLY A 181 46.57 -24.98 -8.80
CA GLY A 181 47.77 -24.81 -7.98
C GLY A 181 49.01 -25.42 -8.64
N LYS A 182 50.06 -25.64 -7.84
CA LYS A 182 51.32 -26.25 -8.30
C LYS A 182 51.20 -27.76 -8.57
N ASP A 183 50.20 -28.41 -7.97
CA ASP A 183 49.93 -29.84 -8.06
C ASP A 183 48.43 -30.13 -7.95
N GLY A 184 48.04 -31.41 -7.97
CA GLY A 184 46.64 -31.83 -7.85
C GLY A 184 46.02 -31.64 -6.46
N ASN A 185 46.81 -31.26 -5.45
CA ASN A 185 46.37 -31.11 -4.06
C ASN A 185 46.26 -29.64 -3.63
N THR A 186 46.53 -28.71 -4.56
CA THR A 186 46.56 -27.27 -4.31
C THR A 186 45.75 -26.50 -5.34
N VAL A 187 45.23 -25.36 -4.91
CA VAL A 187 44.55 -24.38 -5.75
C VAL A 187 45.12 -23.00 -5.51
N LYS A 188 44.89 -22.09 -6.45
CA LYS A 188 45.25 -20.68 -6.33
C LYS A 188 44.01 -19.82 -6.50
N LEU A 189 43.62 -19.11 -5.45
CA LEU A 189 42.45 -18.23 -5.43
C LEU A 189 42.89 -16.77 -5.61
N ASP A 190 42.22 -16.04 -6.51
CA ASP A 190 42.37 -14.59 -6.66
C ASP A 190 41.61 -13.83 -5.55
N VAL A 191 42.18 -13.91 -4.35
CA VAL A 191 41.63 -13.29 -3.14
C VAL A 191 41.53 -11.77 -3.26
N THR A 192 42.42 -11.14 -4.01
CA THR A 192 42.43 -9.68 -4.19
C THR A 192 41.27 -9.22 -5.06
N SER A 193 41.05 -9.87 -6.21
CA SER A 193 39.94 -9.52 -7.10
C SER A 193 38.58 -9.79 -6.45
N LEU A 194 38.42 -10.96 -5.82
CA LEU A 194 37.19 -11.31 -5.10
C LEU A 194 36.91 -10.31 -3.96
N LYS A 195 37.92 -10.00 -3.14
CA LYS A 195 37.78 -9.02 -2.05
C LYS A 195 37.43 -7.63 -2.59
N ASN A 196 38.03 -7.20 -3.69
CA ASN A 196 37.76 -5.89 -4.28
C ASN A 196 36.32 -5.78 -4.80
N ASP A 197 35.81 -6.81 -5.47
CA ASP A 197 34.43 -6.82 -5.97
C ASP A 197 33.42 -6.84 -4.80
N LEU A 198 33.65 -7.63 -3.76
CA LEU A 198 32.82 -7.64 -2.56
C LEU A 198 32.84 -6.29 -1.83
N ASN A 199 34.01 -5.69 -1.64
CA ASN A 199 34.12 -4.36 -1.03
C ASN A 199 33.48 -3.28 -1.89
N SER A 200 33.57 -3.38 -3.21
CA SER A 200 32.89 -2.46 -4.12
C SER A 200 31.37 -2.57 -3.99
N LEU A 201 30.84 -3.78 -3.84
CA LEU A 201 29.42 -3.99 -3.57
C LEU A 201 28.99 -3.45 -2.21
N VAL A 202 29.77 -3.72 -1.15
CA VAL A 202 29.56 -3.12 0.17
C VAL A 202 29.55 -1.59 0.07
N ASN A 203 30.53 -0.99 -0.62
CA ASN A 203 30.62 0.45 -0.78
C ASN A 203 29.42 1.03 -1.55
N LYS A 204 28.96 0.36 -2.61
CA LYS A 204 27.79 0.74 -3.40
C LYS A 204 26.53 0.78 -2.54
N TYR A 205 26.25 -0.29 -1.79
CA TYR A 205 25.04 -0.40 -0.97
C TYR A 205 25.18 0.25 0.42
N ASN A 206 26.39 0.71 0.78
CA ASN A 206 26.56 1.53 1.97
C ASN A 206 26.15 2.99 1.74
N GLN A 207 26.10 3.45 0.48
CA GLN A 207 25.56 4.75 0.11
C GLN A 207 24.07 4.86 0.46
N ILE A 208 23.55 6.09 0.57
CA ILE A 208 22.13 6.36 0.83
C ILE A 208 21.54 7.06 -0.39
N ASN A 209 20.74 6.33 -1.16
CA ASN A 209 20.00 6.80 -2.34
C ASN A 209 18.82 5.84 -2.64
N SER A 210 18.08 6.09 -3.73
CA SER A 210 16.92 5.28 -4.14
C SER A 210 17.20 3.79 -4.29
N ASN A 211 18.42 3.42 -4.67
CA ASN A 211 18.80 2.04 -4.96
C ASN A 211 19.26 1.27 -3.71
N THR A 212 19.31 1.91 -2.53
CA THR A 212 19.89 1.31 -1.32
C THR A 212 18.99 1.42 -0.08
N VAL A 213 17.98 2.29 -0.12
CA VAL A 213 17.05 2.53 0.98
C VAL A 213 15.83 1.62 0.83
N LEU A 214 15.60 0.79 1.85
CA LEU A 214 14.43 -0.08 1.97
C LEU A 214 13.22 0.66 2.55
N PHE A 215 13.46 1.55 3.51
CA PHE A 215 12.46 2.40 4.12
C PHE A 215 13.05 3.76 4.52
N PRO A 216 12.35 4.89 4.27
CA PRO A 216 11.10 5.01 3.50
C PRO A 216 11.25 4.65 2.02
N ALA A 217 10.14 4.35 1.34
CA ALA A 217 10.14 4.25 -0.12
C ALA A 217 10.56 5.61 -0.72
N GLN A 218 11.49 5.56 -1.69
CA GLN A 218 12.12 6.76 -2.26
C GLN A 218 11.33 7.23 -3.49
N SER A 219 11.31 8.54 -3.74
CA SER A 219 10.68 9.11 -4.94
C SER A 219 11.19 10.53 -5.18
N GLY A 220 11.33 10.93 -6.44
CA GLY A 220 11.82 12.27 -6.79
C GLY A 220 13.33 12.42 -6.55
N SER A 221 13.82 13.67 -6.50
CA SER A 221 15.26 13.98 -6.50
C SER A 221 15.93 14.03 -5.12
N GLY A 222 15.16 13.95 -4.04
CA GLY A 222 15.66 13.99 -2.66
C GLY A 222 15.57 12.64 -1.95
N VAL A 223 16.32 12.48 -0.86
CA VAL A 223 16.21 11.31 0.01
C VAL A 223 15.11 11.54 1.03
N LYS A 224 14.08 10.69 0.99
CA LYS A 224 13.05 10.64 2.03
C LYS A 224 13.59 9.95 3.27
N VAL A 225 13.37 10.54 4.43
CA VAL A 225 13.79 10.03 5.74
C VAL A 225 12.60 9.94 6.69
N ALA A 226 12.68 9.05 7.68
CA ALA A 226 11.69 8.89 8.73
C ALA A 226 12.23 9.34 10.08
N THR A 227 11.35 9.41 11.09
CA THR A 227 11.80 9.51 12.48
C THR A 227 12.51 8.22 12.91
N GLU A 228 13.31 8.29 13.97
CA GLU A 228 14.00 7.11 14.50
C GLU A 228 13.02 6.01 14.93
N ALA A 229 11.91 6.40 15.56
CA ALA A 229 10.90 5.46 16.04
C ALA A 229 10.25 4.67 14.89
N GLU A 230 9.87 5.36 13.81
CA GLU A 230 9.28 4.72 12.62
C GLU A 230 10.29 3.81 11.92
N ALA A 231 11.53 4.27 11.75
CA ALA A 231 12.58 3.47 11.14
C ALA A 231 12.90 2.21 11.96
N ARG A 232 12.84 2.28 13.29
CA ARG A 232 13.00 1.11 14.18
C ARG A 232 11.81 0.15 14.13
N GLN A 233 10.59 0.64 13.93
CA GLN A 233 9.42 -0.21 13.69
C GLN A 233 9.62 -1.02 12.40
N TRP A 234 10.05 -0.38 11.31
CA TRP A 234 10.36 -1.06 10.07
C TRP A 234 11.55 -2.00 10.18
N LEU A 235 12.60 -1.63 10.91
CA LEU A 235 13.72 -2.52 11.18
C LEU A 235 13.28 -3.82 11.86
N SER A 236 12.40 -3.71 12.87
CA SER A 236 11.82 -4.86 13.56
C SER A 236 10.89 -5.67 12.65
N GLU A 237 10.03 -5.00 11.89
CA GLU A 237 9.08 -5.65 10.97
C GLU A 237 9.81 -6.44 9.89
N LEU A 238 10.90 -5.90 9.33
CA LEU A 238 11.72 -6.57 8.32
C LEU A 238 12.68 -7.60 8.92
N ASN A 239 12.78 -7.69 10.25
CA ASN A 239 13.70 -8.57 10.98
C ASN A 239 15.17 -8.35 10.55
N LEU A 240 15.59 -7.09 10.46
CA LEU A 240 16.94 -6.70 10.04
C LEU A 240 17.81 -6.26 11.23
N PRO A 241 19.14 -6.42 11.14
CA PRO A 241 20.05 -6.02 12.22
C PRO A 241 20.16 -4.50 12.37
N ASN A 242 20.57 -4.03 13.56
CA ASN A 242 20.75 -2.60 13.85
C ASN A 242 21.70 -1.86 12.89
N SER A 243 22.63 -2.56 12.25
CA SER A 243 23.52 -2.00 11.22
C SER A 243 22.78 -1.49 9.97
N CYS A 244 21.55 -1.93 9.75
CA CYS A 244 20.70 -1.46 8.66
C CYS A 244 20.07 -0.09 8.95
N LEU A 245 20.01 0.36 10.20
CA LEU A 245 19.49 1.67 10.56
C LEU A 245 20.58 2.73 10.40
N LYS A 246 20.37 3.71 9.53
CA LYS A 246 21.33 4.79 9.26
C LYS A 246 20.71 6.15 9.45
N SER A 247 21.48 7.07 10.02
CA SER A 247 21.12 8.48 10.06
C SER A 247 21.43 9.14 8.71
N TYR A 248 20.53 10.00 8.25
CA TYR A 248 20.72 10.81 7.05
C TYR A 248 20.01 12.16 7.21
N GLY A 249 20.76 13.25 7.09
CA GLY A 249 20.21 14.60 7.26
C GLY A 249 19.51 14.76 8.62
N SER A 250 18.21 15.03 8.60
CA SER A 250 17.38 15.25 9.79
C SER A 250 16.66 14.00 10.30
N GLY A 251 16.88 12.82 9.71
CA GLY A 251 16.13 11.61 10.04
C GLY A 251 16.92 10.33 9.86
N TYR A 252 16.19 9.22 9.69
CA TYR A 252 16.70 7.87 9.61
C TYR A 252 16.14 7.12 8.40
N VAL A 253 16.93 6.16 7.92
CA VAL A 253 16.59 5.22 6.86
C VAL A 253 16.96 3.80 7.28
N VAL A 254 16.26 2.81 6.71
CA VAL A 254 16.63 1.39 6.80
C VAL A 254 17.24 0.97 5.46
N THR A 255 18.43 0.37 5.48
CA THR A 255 19.16 -0.11 4.29
C THR A 255 19.32 -1.62 4.27
N VAL A 256 19.87 -2.14 3.18
CA VAL A 256 20.25 -3.56 3.01
C VAL A 256 21.22 -4.02 4.11
N ASP A 257 21.07 -5.27 4.56
CA ASP A 257 22.02 -5.93 5.44
C ASP A 257 23.30 -6.33 4.68
N LEU A 258 24.40 -5.67 5.02
CA LEU A 258 25.72 -5.90 4.43
C LEU A 258 26.61 -6.81 5.28
N THR A 259 26.13 -7.28 6.43
CA THR A 259 26.93 -8.08 7.37
C THR A 259 27.44 -9.39 6.74
N PRO A 260 26.70 -10.12 5.88
CA PRO A 260 27.23 -11.32 5.24
C PRO A 260 28.39 -11.02 4.29
N LEU A 261 28.30 -9.93 3.50
CA LEU A 261 29.40 -9.51 2.60
C LEU A 261 30.63 -9.08 3.38
N GLN A 262 30.46 -8.33 4.47
CA GLN A 262 31.54 -7.94 5.36
C GLN A 262 32.21 -9.17 5.98
N LYS A 263 31.42 -10.18 6.37
CA LYS A 263 31.95 -11.44 6.88
C LYS A 263 32.71 -12.22 5.82
N MET A 264 32.23 -12.29 4.57
CA MET A 264 32.98 -12.89 3.46
C MET A 264 34.34 -12.22 3.27
N VAL A 265 34.40 -10.88 3.33
CA VAL A 265 35.67 -10.13 3.23
C VAL A 265 36.61 -10.46 4.39
N GLN A 266 36.10 -10.51 5.62
CA GLN A 266 36.89 -10.90 6.80
C GLN A 266 37.42 -12.34 6.69
N ASP A 267 36.61 -13.27 6.18
CA ASP A 267 37.00 -14.67 6.00
C ASP A 267 38.06 -14.83 4.90
N ILE A 268 38.04 -13.99 3.86
CA ILE A 268 39.10 -13.91 2.85
C ILE A 268 40.40 -13.41 3.47
N ASP A 269 40.36 -12.35 4.29
CA ASP A 269 41.54 -11.84 4.99
C ASP A 269 42.12 -12.85 5.98
N GLY A 270 41.25 -13.64 6.62
CA GLY A 270 41.62 -14.74 7.50
C GLY A 270 42.37 -15.89 6.82
N LEU A 271 42.36 -15.96 5.48
CA LEU A 271 43.16 -16.94 4.74
C LEU A 271 44.67 -16.62 4.78
N GLY A 272 45.04 -15.37 5.07
CA GLY A 272 46.41 -14.90 5.11
C GLY A 272 46.80 -14.00 3.93
N ALA A 273 48.00 -13.45 3.99
CA ALA A 273 48.48 -12.50 2.98
C ALA A 273 48.67 -13.16 1.61
N PRO A 274 48.23 -12.52 0.51
CA PRO A 274 48.45 -13.04 -0.84
C PRO A 274 49.94 -13.03 -1.23
N GLY A 275 50.26 -13.83 -2.25
CA GLY A 275 51.57 -13.81 -2.91
C GLY A 275 51.78 -12.55 -3.76
N LYS A 276 52.96 -12.45 -4.39
CA LYS A 276 53.33 -11.30 -5.24
C LYS A 276 52.43 -11.10 -6.45
N ASP A 277 51.75 -12.16 -6.90
CA ASP A 277 50.76 -12.14 -7.99
C ASP A 277 49.34 -11.74 -7.50
N SER A 278 49.23 -11.28 -6.24
CA SER A 278 47.97 -10.89 -5.57
C SER A 278 46.97 -12.04 -5.39
N LYS A 279 47.44 -13.29 -5.54
CA LYS A 279 46.66 -14.52 -5.39
C LYS A 279 47.17 -15.32 -4.21
N LEU A 280 46.35 -16.21 -3.67
CA LEU A 280 46.71 -17.07 -2.56
C LEU A 280 46.68 -18.54 -2.96
N GLU A 281 47.84 -19.19 -2.87
CA GLU A 281 47.94 -20.63 -3.00
C GLU A 281 47.57 -21.30 -1.67
N MET A 282 46.74 -22.33 -1.73
CA MET A 282 46.32 -23.09 -0.56
C MET A 282 46.06 -24.55 -0.92
N ASP A 283 46.15 -25.44 0.07
CA ASP A 283 45.74 -26.83 -0.10
C ASP A 283 44.21 -26.94 -0.26
N ASN A 284 43.79 -28.08 -0.83
CA ASN A 284 42.38 -28.36 -1.07
C ASN A 284 41.54 -28.36 0.21
N ALA A 285 42.07 -28.77 1.37
CA ALA A 285 41.31 -28.82 2.61
C ALA A 285 40.98 -27.40 3.12
N LYS A 286 41.96 -26.49 3.10
CA LYS A 286 41.79 -25.09 3.44
C LYS A 286 40.82 -24.39 2.48
N TYR A 287 40.92 -24.65 1.19
CA TYR A 287 40.00 -24.12 0.20
C TYR A 287 38.55 -24.58 0.46
N GLN A 288 38.33 -25.88 0.69
CA GLN A 288 36.98 -26.40 0.95
C GLN A 288 36.37 -25.83 2.24
N ALA A 289 37.16 -25.70 3.32
CA ALA A 289 36.70 -25.08 4.56
C ALA A 289 36.26 -23.62 4.35
N TRP A 290 37.06 -22.84 3.62
CA TRP A 290 36.71 -21.47 3.26
C TRP A 290 35.47 -21.40 2.36
N GLN A 291 35.39 -22.25 1.33
CA GLN A 291 34.27 -22.28 0.41
C GLN A 291 32.95 -22.59 1.13
N SER A 292 32.97 -23.50 2.13
CA SER A 292 31.81 -23.76 2.98
C SER A 292 31.38 -22.52 3.78
N GLY A 293 32.34 -21.80 4.38
CA GLY A 293 32.07 -20.55 5.09
C GLY A 293 31.48 -19.47 4.17
N PHE A 294 32.04 -19.32 2.97
CA PHE A 294 31.54 -18.40 1.95
C PHE A 294 30.10 -18.73 1.52
N LYS A 295 29.81 -20.00 1.22
CA LYS A 295 28.46 -20.46 0.87
C LYS A 295 27.44 -20.27 2.00
N ALA A 296 27.86 -20.39 3.26
CA ALA A 296 26.97 -20.10 4.38
C ALA A 296 26.52 -18.62 4.39
N GLN A 297 27.42 -17.69 4.05
CA GLN A 297 27.06 -16.28 3.95
C GLN A 297 26.20 -15.97 2.71
N GLU A 298 26.41 -16.67 1.59
CA GLU A 298 25.52 -16.63 0.42
C GLU A 298 24.09 -17.05 0.79
N GLU A 299 23.94 -18.18 1.49
CA GLU A 299 22.62 -18.67 1.92
C GLU A 299 21.96 -17.75 2.95
N ASN A 300 22.72 -17.04 3.80
CA ASN A 300 22.18 -16.02 4.70
C ASN A 300 21.50 -14.87 3.91
N MET A 301 22.15 -14.36 2.86
CA MET A 301 21.56 -13.29 2.02
C MET A 301 20.33 -13.79 1.25
N LYS A 302 20.39 -15.01 0.72
CA LYS A 302 19.28 -15.65 0.02
C LYS A 302 18.07 -15.88 0.94
N THR A 303 18.30 -16.34 2.16
CA THR A 303 17.26 -16.54 3.19
C THR A 303 16.62 -15.21 3.58
N THR A 304 17.42 -14.15 3.67
CA THR A 304 16.92 -12.79 3.92
C THR A 304 15.99 -12.34 2.79
N LEU A 305 16.42 -12.44 1.53
CA LEU A 305 15.59 -12.13 0.36
C LEU A 305 14.28 -12.95 0.36
N GLN A 306 14.36 -14.26 0.61
CA GLN A 306 13.18 -15.12 0.67
C GLN A 306 12.19 -14.67 1.76
N THR A 307 12.70 -14.31 2.94
CA THR A 307 11.87 -13.85 4.06
C THR A 307 11.16 -12.53 3.73
N LEU A 308 11.88 -11.58 3.13
CA LEU A 308 11.32 -10.29 2.73
C LEU A 308 10.26 -10.44 1.62
N THR A 309 10.52 -11.30 0.63
CA THR A 309 9.55 -11.62 -0.43
C THR A 309 8.30 -12.31 0.11
N GLN A 310 8.45 -13.21 1.10
CA GLN A 310 7.29 -13.83 1.76
C GLN A 310 6.46 -12.81 2.54
N LYS A 311 7.11 -11.89 3.26
CA LYS A 311 6.42 -10.80 3.97
C LYS A 311 5.68 -9.86 3.01
N TYR A 312 6.29 -9.52 1.87
CA TYR A 312 5.59 -8.82 0.80
C TYR A 312 4.36 -9.60 0.31
N SER A 313 4.48 -10.90 0.03
CA SER A 313 3.36 -11.72 -0.44
C SER A 313 2.20 -11.73 0.56
N ASN A 314 2.50 -11.76 1.85
CA ASN A 314 1.51 -11.64 2.91
C ASN A 314 0.86 -10.25 2.93
N ALA A 315 1.63 -9.17 2.76
CA ALA A 315 1.10 -7.81 2.67
C ALA A 315 0.21 -7.61 1.44
N ASN A 316 0.60 -8.16 0.29
CA ASN A 316 -0.19 -8.14 -0.94
C ASN A 316 -1.50 -8.93 -0.76
N SER A 317 -1.44 -10.08 -0.10
CA SER A 317 -2.63 -10.89 0.22
C SER A 317 -3.58 -10.19 1.19
N LEU A 318 -3.04 -9.47 2.19
CA LEU A 318 -3.83 -8.64 3.10
C LEU A 318 -4.60 -7.56 2.31
N TYR A 319 -3.90 -6.85 1.42
CA TYR A 319 -4.52 -5.83 0.59
C TYR A 319 -5.57 -6.42 -0.36
N ASP A 320 -5.28 -7.54 -1.03
CA ASP A 320 -6.23 -8.23 -1.92
C ASP A 320 -7.50 -8.69 -1.19
N ASN A 321 -7.38 -9.17 0.05
CA ASN A 321 -8.55 -9.53 0.85
C ASN A 321 -9.46 -8.31 1.12
N LEU A 322 -8.88 -7.14 1.38
CA LEU A 322 -9.65 -5.90 1.50
C LEU A 322 -10.35 -5.54 0.18
N VAL A 323 -9.65 -5.66 -0.95
CA VAL A 323 -10.22 -5.43 -2.28
C VAL A 323 -11.39 -6.39 -2.60
N LYS A 324 -11.29 -7.65 -2.18
CA LYS A 324 -12.38 -8.64 -2.31
C LYS A 324 -13.60 -8.26 -1.49
N VAL A 325 -13.42 -7.75 -0.27
CA VAL A 325 -14.53 -7.22 0.54
C VAL A 325 -15.23 -6.07 -0.19
N LEU A 326 -14.46 -5.11 -0.74
CA LEU A 326 -15.03 -4.00 -1.52
C LEU A 326 -15.83 -4.50 -2.73
N SER A 327 -15.25 -5.43 -3.48
CA SER A 327 -15.87 -5.99 -4.69
C SER A 327 -17.17 -6.71 -4.36
N SER A 328 -17.21 -7.45 -3.25
CA SER A 328 -18.43 -8.13 -2.78
C SER A 328 -19.50 -7.13 -2.34
N THR A 329 -19.14 -6.11 -1.56
CA THR A 329 -20.09 -5.07 -1.12
C THR A 329 -20.68 -4.31 -2.29
N ILE A 330 -19.85 -3.86 -3.24
CA ILE A 330 -20.30 -3.14 -4.44
C ILE A 330 -21.23 -4.01 -5.29
N SER A 331 -20.90 -5.30 -5.45
CA SER A 331 -21.74 -6.24 -6.20
C SER A 331 -23.11 -6.43 -5.54
N SER A 332 -23.14 -6.53 -4.21
CA SER A 332 -24.39 -6.63 -3.43
C SER A 332 -25.24 -5.37 -3.55
N SER A 333 -24.64 -4.17 -3.46
CA SER A 333 -25.35 -2.90 -3.67
C SER A 333 -25.88 -2.77 -5.10
N LEU A 334 -25.12 -3.23 -6.10
CA LEU A 334 -25.52 -3.20 -7.50
C LEU A 334 -26.73 -4.11 -7.76
N GLU A 335 -26.74 -5.32 -7.18
CA GLU A 335 -27.87 -6.23 -7.30
C GLU A 335 -29.12 -5.67 -6.63
N THR A 336 -28.96 -5.05 -5.47
CA THR A 336 -30.06 -4.36 -4.77
C THR A 336 -30.64 -3.24 -5.64
N ALA A 337 -29.79 -2.38 -6.22
CA ALA A 337 -30.24 -1.31 -7.11
C ALA A 337 -31.00 -1.84 -8.34
N LYS A 338 -30.59 -3.00 -8.88
CA LYS A 338 -31.24 -3.66 -10.02
C LYS A 338 -32.56 -4.34 -9.66
N SER A 339 -32.63 -5.07 -8.54
CA SER A 339 -33.83 -5.81 -8.13
C SER A 339 -35.02 -4.88 -7.96
N PHE A 340 -34.76 -3.66 -7.49
CA PHE A 340 -35.74 -2.59 -7.32
C PHE A 340 -36.18 -1.90 -8.63
N LEU A 341 -35.55 -2.18 -9.76
CA LEU A 341 -36.02 -1.75 -11.10
C LEU A 341 -36.82 -2.85 -11.81
N GLN A 342 -36.72 -4.10 -11.35
CA GLN A 342 -37.40 -5.26 -11.95
C GLN A 342 -38.72 -5.61 -11.25
N GLY A 343 -38.94 -5.13 -10.03
CA GLY A 343 -40.20 -5.23 -9.28
C GLY A 343 -41.02 -3.95 -9.37
#